data_AF-A0A934F0F2-F1
#
_entry.id   AF-A0A934F0F2-F1
#
_cell.length_a   1.000
_cell.length_b   1.000
_cell.length_c   1.000
_cell.angle_alpha   90.00
_cell.angle_beta   90.00
_cell.angle_gamma   90.00
#
_symmetry.space_group_name_H-M   'P 1'
#
loop_
_entity.id
_entity.type
_entity.pdbx_description
1 polymer ?
#
loop_
_entity_poly.entity_id
_entity_poly.type
_entity_poly.pdbx_seq_one_letter_code
_entity_poly.pdbx_strand_id
1 'polypeptide(L)'
;MKRIVVCLVSVLLLAVLMPCLFVLYEVCWEVRPGMTRADLLKVFRSEGGVYQRTQRHFVYRRWPPILSWGYIKVVVRFEATEQKTNQSIELPTDKITWISKPYIERGLTID
;
A
#
# COMPACT_ATOMS: atom_id res chain seq x y z
N MET A 1 37.60 -19.16 6.10
CA MET A 1 36.24 -19.52 5.62
C MET A 1 35.10 -18.97 6.49
N LYS A 2 35.13 -19.07 7.82
CA LYS A 2 34.05 -18.59 8.71
C LYS A 2 33.70 -17.08 8.57
N ARG A 3 34.69 -16.20 8.36
CA ARG A 3 34.48 -14.75 8.23
C ARG A 3 33.75 -14.33 6.94
N ILE A 4 33.93 -15.07 5.85
CA ILE A 4 33.29 -14.80 4.55
C ILE A 4 31.81 -15.18 4.60
N VAL A 5 31.47 -16.30 5.26
CA VAL A 5 30.09 -16.74 5.46
C VAL A 5 29.32 -15.74 6.33
N VAL A 6 29.91 -15.21 7.41
CA VAL A 6 29.27 -14.20 8.26
C VAL A 6 29.01 -12.90 7.50
N CYS A 7 29.94 -12.47 6.63
CA CYS A 7 29.79 -11.27 5.82
C CYS A 7 28.69 -11.44 4.74
N LEU A 8 28.66 -12.59 4.06
CA LEU A 8 27.61 -12.91 3.09
C LEU A 8 26.22 -12.99 3.73
N VAL A 9 26.11 -13.61 4.91
CA VAL A 9 24.85 -13.70 5.64
C VAL A 9 24.39 -12.32 6.12
N SER A 10 25.28 -11.44 6.60
CA SER A 10 24.88 -10.10 7.04
C SER A 10 24.51 -9.16 5.88
N VAL A 11 25.23 -9.24 4.75
CA VAL A 11 24.92 -8.45 3.54
C VAL A 11 23.59 -8.91 2.94
N LEU A 12 23.31 -10.22 2.93
CA LEU A 12 22.03 -10.76 2.47
C LEU A 12 20.89 -10.38 3.42
N LEU A 13 21.12 -10.43 4.74
CA LEU A 13 20.12 -10.04 5.74
C LEU A 13 19.79 -8.54 5.66
N LEU A 14 20.79 -7.68 5.47
CA LEU A 14 20.59 -6.25 5.23
C LEU A 14 19.89 -5.98 3.90
N ALA A 15 20.27 -6.69 2.82
CA ALA A 15 19.63 -6.54 1.51
C ALA A 15 18.17 -6.98 1.48
N VAL A 16 17.73 -7.84 2.41
CA VAL A 16 16.33 -8.32 2.49
C VAL A 16 15.51 -7.57 3.55
N LEU A 17 16.11 -7.20 4.70
CA LEU A 17 15.43 -6.45 5.77
C LEU A 17 15.32 -4.95 5.50
N MET A 18 16.33 -4.33 4.88
CA MET A 18 16.33 -2.89 4.59
C MET A 18 15.28 -2.44 3.56
N PRO A 19 14.98 -3.16 2.46
CA PRO A 19 13.93 -2.71 1.55
C PRO A 19 12.54 -2.75 2.19
N CYS A 20 12.25 -3.71 3.07
CA CYS A 20 10.96 -3.77 3.78
C CYS A 20 10.79 -2.61 4.76
N LEU A 21 11.83 -2.30 5.54
CA LEU A 21 11.80 -1.20 6.50
C LEU A 21 11.78 0.17 5.81
N PHE A 22 12.54 0.32 4.73
CA PHE A 22 12.60 1.54 3.93
C PHE A 22 11.26 1.84 3.24
N VAL A 23 10.61 0.81 2.68
CA VAL A 23 9.29 0.97 2.05
C VAL A 23 8.22 1.35 3.08
N LEU A 24 8.23 0.76 4.29
CA LEU A 24 7.27 1.16 5.32
C LEU A 24 7.43 2.61 5.75
N TYR A 25 8.66 3.12 5.79
CA TYR A 25 8.95 4.50 6.18
C TYR A 25 8.56 5.52 5.09
N GLU A 26 8.94 5.28 3.84
CA GLU A 26 8.63 6.19 2.72
C GLU A 26 7.10 6.28 2.45
N VAL A 27 6.41 5.14 2.45
CA VAL A 27 5.00 5.05 2.02
C VAL A 27 4.05 5.71 3.00
N CYS A 28 4.35 5.65 4.30
CA CYS A 28 3.50 6.23 5.33
C CYS A 28 3.51 7.77 5.33
N TRP A 29 4.47 8.40 4.64
CA TRP A 29 4.63 9.85 4.65
C TRP A 29 4.05 10.55 3.42
N GLU A 30 3.97 9.86 2.28
CA GLU A 30 3.58 10.44 0.98
C GLU A 30 2.07 10.72 0.86
N VAL A 31 1.21 10.00 1.57
CA VAL A 31 -0.25 10.13 1.44
C VAL A 31 -0.90 10.53 2.76
N ARG A 32 -1.72 11.59 2.72
CA ARG A 32 -2.36 12.18 3.91
C ARG A 32 -3.84 12.50 3.66
N PRO A 33 -4.65 12.59 4.73
CA PRO A 33 -5.99 13.17 4.63
C PRO A 33 -5.96 14.55 3.96
N GLY A 34 -6.98 14.84 3.15
CA GLY A 34 -7.09 16.07 2.35
C GLY A 34 -6.56 15.95 0.91
N MET A 35 -5.71 14.95 0.62
CA MET A 35 -5.27 14.64 -0.75
C MET A 35 -6.39 14.00 -1.59
N THR A 36 -6.21 13.98 -2.91
CA THR A 36 -7.19 13.40 -3.84
C THR A 36 -6.96 11.91 -4.07
N ARG A 37 -8.00 11.20 -4.54
CA ARG A 37 -7.86 9.82 -5.02
C ARG A 37 -6.85 9.70 -6.15
N ALA A 38 -6.75 10.70 -7.04
CA ALA A 38 -5.74 10.73 -8.09
C ALA A 38 -4.31 10.71 -7.54
N ASP A 39 -4.05 11.43 -6.44
CA ASP A 39 -2.73 11.46 -5.81
C ASP A 39 -2.39 10.11 -5.16
N LEU A 40 -3.36 9.47 -4.50
CA LEU A 40 -3.21 8.12 -3.96
C LEU A 40 -2.82 7.11 -5.03
N LEU A 41 -3.44 7.18 -6.22
CA LEU A 41 -3.21 6.26 -7.34
C LEU A 41 -1.81 6.38 -7.99
N LYS A 42 -1.05 7.43 -7.65
CA LYS A 42 0.36 7.55 -8.06
C LYS A 42 1.26 6.62 -7.24
N VAL A 43 0.95 6.48 -5.96
CA VAL A 43 1.75 5.73 -4.97
C VAL A 43 1.23 4.30 -4.80
N PHE A 44 -0.09 4.14 -4.80
CA PHE A 44 -0.76 2.86 -4.65
C PHE A 44 -1.50 2.45 -5.92
N ARG A 45 -1.75 1.15 -6.04
CA ARG A 45 -2.62 0.56 -7.06
C ARG A 45 -3.91 0.09 -6.39
N SER A 46 -5.04 0.27 -7.06
CA SER A 46 -6.30 -0.31 -6.63
C SER A 46 -6.22 -1.83 -6.69
N GLU A 47 -6.69 -2.49 -5.64
CA GLU A 47 -6.93 -3.92 -5.66
C GLU A 47 -8.27 -4.19 -6.39
N GLY A 48 -8.40 -5.34 -7.07
CA GLY A 48 -9.65 -5.80 -7.69
C GLY A 48 -10.58 -6.44 -6.65
N GLY A 49 -11.90 -6.43 -6.86
CA GLY A 49 -12.88 -6.87 -5.85
C GLY A 49 -14.13 -5.98 -5.76
N VAL A 50 -15.04 -6.29 -4.84
CA VAL A 50 -16.26 -5.50 -4.58
C VAL A 50 -15.91 -4.35 -3.64
N TYR A 51 -16.10 -3.11 -4.09
CA TYR A 51 -15.75 -1.91 -3.32
C TYR A 51 -16.89 -0.92 -3.25
N GLN A 52 -16.94 -0.17 -2.15
CA GLN A 52 -17.82 0.98 -1.98
C GLN A 52 -17.02 2.25 -2.29
N ARG A 53 -17.65 3.24 -2.95
CA ARG A 53 -16.99 4.52 -3.29
C ARG A 53 -16.33 5.20 -2.08
N THR A 54 -16.87 4.98 -0.89
CA THR A 54 -16.42 5.60 0.38
C THR A 54 -15.27 4.86 1.05
N GLN A 55 -15.02 3.58 0.74
CA GLN A 55 -13.95 2.80 1.36
C GLN A 55 -13.39 1.75 0.41
N ARG A 56 -12.06 1.76 0.24
CA ARG A 56 -11.37 0.85 -0.68
C ARG A 56 -10.00 0.43 -0.16
N HIS A 57 -9.59 -0.79 -0.53
CA HIS A 57 -8.27 -1.33 -0.27
C HIS A 57 -7.31 -0.99 -1.41
N PHE A 58 -6.10 -0.58 -1.04
CA PHE A 58 -5.05 -0.19 -1.97
C PHE A 58 -3.76 -0.93 -1.63
N VAL A 59 -3.03 -1.30 -2.67
CA VAL A 59 -1.77 -2.05 -2.61
C VAL A 59 -0.62 -1.16 -3.05
N TYR A 60 0.50 -1.20 -2.34
CA TYR A 60 1.67 -0.40 -2.71
C TYR A 60 2.27 -0.78 -4.07
N ARG A 61 2.53 0.23 -4.93
CA ARG A 61 2.91 0.01 -6.34
C ARG A 61 4.38 -0.38 -6.56
N ARG A 62 5.31 0.08 -5.71
CA ARG A 62 6.76 0.15 -6.04
C ARG A 62 7.59 -1.06 -5.60
N TRP A 63 6.96 -2.19 -5.31
CA TRP A 63 7.73 -3.34 -4.81
C TRP A 63 8.52 -4.06 -5.91
N PRO A 64 9.78 -4.48 -5.65
CA PRO A 64 10.56 -5.25 -6.61
C PRO A 64 9.86 -6.57 -6.94
N PRO A 65 9.81 -7.00 -8.22
CA PRO A 65 9.17 -8.25 -8.62
C PRO A 65 9.83 -9.51 -8.03
N ILE A 66 11.02 -9.37 -7.44
CA ILE A 66 11.79 -10.46 -6.82
C ILE A 66 11.32 -10.83 -5.41
N LEU A 67 10.56 -9.96 -4.73
CA LEU A 67 10.04 -10.21 -3.38
C LEU A 67 8.53 -10.41 -3.45
N SER A 68 8.09 -11.68 -3.53
CA SER A 68 6.68 -12.08 -3.42
C SER A 68 6.16 -12.04 -1.96
N TRP A 69 6.80 -11.25 -1.09
CA TRP A 69 6.56 -11.23 0.36
C TRP A 69 5.41 -10.31 0.78
N GLY A 70 4.24 -10.51 0.18
CA GLY A 70 3.01 -9.87 0.64
C GLY A 70 2.87 -8.41 0.20
N TYR A 71 1.72 -8.13 -0.39
CA TYR A 71 1.33 -6.79 -0.78
C TYR A 71 1.09 -5.95 0.48
N ILE A 72 1.82 -4.85 0.65
CA ILE A 72 1.51 -3.85 1.69
C ILE A 72 0.17 -3.21 1.30
N LYS A 73 -0.81 -3.39 2.17
CA LYS A 73 -2.17 -2.89 1.99
C LYS A 73 -2.46 -1.72 2.92
N VAL A 74 -3.28 -0.81 2.41
CA VAL A 74 -3.91 0.26 3.20
C VAL A 74 -5.40 0.30 2.89
N VAL A 75 -6.19 0.58 3.91
CA VAL A 75 -7.61 0.93 3.75
C VAL A 75 -7.70 2.43 3.71
N VAL A 76 -8.37 2.95 2.68
CA VAL A 76 -8.58 4.39 2.52
C VAL A 76 -10.07 4.67 2.49
N ARG A 77 -10.48 5.69 3.24
CA ARG A 77 -11.83 6.26 3.19
C ARG A 77 -11.82 7.57 2.43
N PHE A 78 -12.86 7.77 1.64
CA PHE A 78 -13.03 8.95 0.81
C PHE A 78 -14.33 9.67 1.12
N GLU A 79 -14.27 10.99 0.98
CA GLU A 79 -15.42 11.87 0.90
C GLU A 79 -15.64 12.28 -0.55
N ALA A 80 -16.90 12.21 -0.98
CA ALA A 80 -17.29 12.61 -2.33
C ALA A 80 -17.27 14.14 -2.44
N THR A 81 -16.45 14.66 -3.35
CA THR A 81 -16.35 16.12 -3.57
C THR A 81 -17.59 16.69 -4.28
N GLU A 82 -18.30 15.85 -5.03
CA GLU A 82 -19.55 16.23 -5.71
C GLU A 82 -20.74 15.45 -5.14
N GLN A 83 -21.71 16.19 -4.61
CA GLN A 83 -22.88 15.63 -3.93
C GLN A 83 -23.97 15.11 -4.90
N LYS A 84 -23.74 15.15 -6.22
CA LYS A 84 -24.81 14.93 -7.21
C LYS A 84 -24.66 13.62 -7.99
N THR A 85 -25.68 12.78 -7.76
CA THR A 85 -26.34 11.88 -8.72
C THR A 85 -25.97 10.40 -8.68
N ASN A 86 -24.73 9.98 -8.43
CA ASN A 86 -24.40 8.54 -8.37
C ASN A 86 -23.34 8.22 -7.30
N GLN A 87 -23.78 7.76 -6.12
CA GLN A 87 -22.91 7.33 -5.03
C GLN A 87 -22.00 6.14 -5.39
N SER A 88 -22.24 5.48 -6.52
CA SER A 88 -21.48 4.32 -6.98
C SER A 88 -20.30 4.65 -7.92
N ILE A 89 -20.17 5.89 -8.40
CA ILE A 89 -19.10 6.27 -9.34
C ILE A 89 -17.93 6.88 -8.58
N GLU A 90 -16.76 6.22 -8.60
CA GLU A 90 -15.53 6.75 -8.01
C GLU A 90 -14.97 7.92 -8.84
N LEU A 91 -14.82 9.10 -8.22
CA LEU A 91 -14.18 10.24 -8.87
C LEU A 91 -12.71 10.36 -8.46
N PRO A 92 -11.83 10.83 -9.36
CA PRO A 92 -10.43 11.12 -9.04
C PRO A 92 -10.30 12.30 -8.06
N THR A 93 -11.30 13.18 -8.00
CA THR A 93 -11.39 14.34 -7.12
C THR A 93 -11.89 14.02 -5.72
N ASP A 94 -12.34 12.79 -5.45
CA ASP A 94 -12.77 12.37 -4.11
C ASP A 94 -11.59 12.52 -3.13
N LYS A 95 -11.87 13.11 -1.96
CA LYS A 95 -10.85 13.47 -0.98
C LYS A 95 -10.64 12.36 0.04
N ILE A 96 -9.40 12.10 0.39
CA ILE A 96 -9.05 11.15 1.46
C ILE A 96 -9.43 11.78 2.79
N THR A 97 -10.29 11.12 3.55
CA THR A 97 -10.62 11.54 4.92
C THR A 97 -9.81 10.75 5.94
N TRP A 98 -9.51 9.50 5.63
CA TRP A 98 -8.82 8.61 6.54
C TRP A 98 -8.03 7.56 5.78
N ILE A 99 -6.87 7.20 6.32
CA ILE A 99 -6.00 6.13 5.82
C ILE A 99 -5.53 5.28 6.98
N SER A 100 -5.58 3.96 6.81
CA SER A 100 -5.09 3.02 7.82
C SER A 100 -3.57 3.02 7.90
N LYS A 101 -3.02 2.51 9.01
CA LYS A 101 -1.63 2.08 9.02
C LYS A 101 -1.43 0.97 7.97
N PRO A 102 -0.26 0.92 7.30
CA PRO A 102 0.05 -0.15 6.36
C PRO A 102 0.08 -1.49 7.07
N TYR A 103 -0.51 -2.50 6.46
CA TYR A 103 -0.51 -3.87 6.97
C TYR A 103 -0.22 -4.86 5.85
N ILE A 104 0.28 -6.03 6.22
CA ILE A 104 0.49 -7.13 5.29
C ILE A 104 -0.65 -8.12 5.53
N GLU A 105 -1.44 -8.37 4.49
CA GLU A 105 -2.40 -9.45 4.52
C GLU A 105 -1.67 -10.76 4.19
N ARG A 106 -1.57 -11.65 5.18
CA ARG A 106 -1.02 -12.99 4.98
C ARG A 106 -2.15 -13.91 4.55
N GLY A 107 -2.08 -14.41 3.31
CA GLY A 107 -2.97 -15.45 2.83
C GLY A 107 -2.69 -16.77 3.53
N LEU A 108 -3.51 -17.11 4.52
CA LEU A 108 -3.80 -18.50 4.86
C LEU A 108 -5.27 -18.72 4.51
N THR A 109 -5.55 -18.93 3.23
CA THR A 109 -6.77 -19.63 2.81
C THR A 109 -6.55 -21.09 3.17
N ILE A 110 -7.04 -21.51 4.34
CA ILE A 110 -7.31 -22.92 4.61
C ILE A 110 -8.70 -23.13 4.01
N ASP A 111 -8.74 -23.63 2.78
CA ASP A 111 -9.91 -24.29 2.22
C ASP A 111 -9.71 -25.80 2.39
#